data_AF-A0A923UL20-F1
#
_entry.id   AF-A0A923UL20-F1
#
_cell.length_a   1.000
_cell.length_b   1.000
_cell.length_c   1.000
_cell.angle_alpha   90.00
_cell.angle_beta   90.00
_cell.angle_gamma   90.00
#
_symmetry.space_group_name_H-M   'P 1'
#
loop_
_entity.id
_entity.type
_entity.pdbx_description
1 polymer ?
#
loop_
_entity_poly.entity_id
_entity_poly.type
_entity_poly.pdbx_seq_one_letter_code
_entity_poly.pdbx_strand_id
1 'polypeptide(L)' 'MNKLLDFYTDYLISSTSQASATGLSRLLDNTVSHDSITRFLSTNHFDSKSLWTSVKPLVR' A
#
# COMPACT_ATOMS: atom_id res chain seq x y z
N MET A 1 6.71 -3.46 -9.45
CA MET A 1 5.61 -3.04 -8.57
C MET A 1 5.89 -1.61 -8.10
N ASN A 2 4.87 -0.79 -7.82
CA ASN A 2 5.09 0.54 -7.24
C ASN A 2 5.56 0.38 -5.79
N LYS A 3 6.70 0.97 -5.42
CA LYS A 3 7.30 0.83 -4.07
C LYS A 3 6.36 1.25 -2.94
N LEU A 4 5.48 2.22 -3.19
CA LEU A 4 4.47 2.65 -2.21
C LEU A 4 3.34 1.61 -2.05
N LEU A 5 2.98 0.92 -3.13
CA LEU A 5 2.01 -0.17 -3.10
C LEU A 5 2.56 -1.34 -2.29
N ASP A 6 3.83 -1.71 -2.50
CA ASP A 6 4.51 -2.78 -1.76
C ASP A 6 4.49 -2.50 -0.25
N PHE A 7 4.91 -1.30 0.17
CA PHE A 7 4.86 -0.91 1.58
C PHE A 7 3.45 -0.92 2.16
N TYR A 8 2.46 -0.46 1.38
CA TYR A 8 1.08 -0.46 1.84
C TYR A 8 0.53 -1.88 1.99
N THR A 9 0.82 -2.79 1.05
CA THR A 9 0.39 -4.19 1.13
C THR A 9 1.08 -4.93 2.27
N ASP A 10 2.38 -4.73 2.47
CA ASP A 10 3.13 -5.33 3.58
C ASP A 10 2.59 -4.82 4.92
N TYR A 11 2.27 -3.53 5.00
CA TYR A 11 1.62 -2.95 6.17
C TYR A 11 0.25 -3.56 6.46
N LEU A 12 -0.59 -3.76 5.43
CA LEU A 12 -1.90 -4.39 5.60
C LEU A 12 -1.80 -5.86 6.04
N ILE A 13 -0.82 -6.60 5.53
CA ILE A 13 -0.61 -8.01 5.89
C ILE A 13 -0.05 -8.13 7.31
N SER A 14 0.85 -7.23 7.70
CA SER A 14 1.50 -7.27 9.02
C SER A 14 0.70 -6.60 10.15
N SER A 15 -0.20 -5.66 9.82
CA SER A 15 -0.99 -4.95 10.82
C SER A 15 -2.16 -5.79 11.30
N THR A 16 -2.17 -6.10 12.61
CA THR A 16 -3.31 -6.74 13.29
C THR A 16 -4.30 -5.74 13.88
N SER A 17 -4.02 -4.44 13.74
CA SER A 17 -4.83 -3.34 14.26
C SER A 17 -5.36 -2.46 13.12
N GLN A 18 -6.09 -1.39 13.46
CA GLN A 18 -6.67 -0.47 12.47
C GLN A 18 -5.58 0.12 11.55
N ALA A 19 -5.65 -0.24 10.27
CA ALA A 19 -4.76 0.32 9.25
C ALA A 19 -5.19 1.75 8.88
N SER A 20 -4.23 2.67 8.81
CA SER A 20 -4.46 4.06 8.39
C SER A 20 -3.22 4.63 7.69
N ALA A 21 -3.43 5.63 6.82
CA ALA A 21 -2.35 6.34 6.13
C ALA A 21 -1.38 7.03 7.11
N THR A 22 -1.91 7.56 8.22
CA THR A 22 -1.12 8.16 9.30
C THR A 22 -0.29 7.11 10.03
N GLY A 23 -0.85 5.93 10.28
CA GLY A 23 -0.14 4.80 10.87
C GLY A 23 1.04 4.35 10.01
N LEU A 24 0.82 4.19 8.70
CA LEU A 24 1.88 3.84 7.76
C LEU A 24 2.96 4.94 7.64
N SER A 25 2.56 6.21 7.53
CA SER A 25 3.48 7.35 7.51
C SER A 25 4.39 7.33 8.74
N ARG A 26 3.83 7.08 9.92
CA ARG A 26 4.58 7.00 11.17
C ARG A 26 5.53 5.79 11.20
N LEU A 27 5.11 4.65 10.66
CA LEU A 27 5.94 3.43 10.58
C LEU A 27 7.13 3.62 9.65
N LEU A 28 6.97 4.42 8.60
CA LEU A 28 8.02 4.81 7.66
C LEU A 28 8.81 6.03 8.13
N ASP A 29 8.84 6.35 9.42
CA ASP A 29 9.52 7.53 10.00
C ASP A 29 9.19 8.86 9.30
N ASN A 30 7.95 9.00 8.83
CA ASN A 30 7.45 10.13 8.04
C ASN A 30 8.23 10.41 6.73
N THR A 31 9.00 9.44 6.24
CA THR A 31 9.66 9.52 4.91
C THR A 31 8.66 9.62 3.77
N VAL A 32 7.46 9.05 3.96
CA VAL A 32 6.30 9.22 3.09
C VAL A 32 5.17 9.86 3.90
N SER A 33 4.66 11.01 3.45
CA SER A 33 3.58 11.69 4.15
C SER A 33 2.25 10.94 4.04
N HIS A 34 1.43 11.01 5.09
CA HIS A 34 0.07 10.44 5.09
C HIS A 34 -0.83 11.03 3.99
N ASP A 35 -0.62 12.29 3.61
CA ASP A 35 -1.31 12.93 2.49
C ASP A 35 -0.91 12.31 1.15
N SER A 36 0.37 12.01 0.96
CA SER A 36 0.87 11.31 -0.24
C SER A 36 0.25 9.92 -0.35
N ILE A 37 0.15 9.19 0.76
CA ILE A 37 -0.49 7.86 0.82
C ILE A 37 -1.97 7.98 0.48
N THR A 38 -2.68 8.93 1.09
CA THR A 38 -4.11 9.15 0.84
C THR A 38 -4.38 9.52 -0.62
N ARG A 39 -3.57 10.42 -1.19
CA ARG A 39 -3.66 10.79 -2.62
C ARG A 39 -3.37 9.60 -3.52
N PHE A 40 -2.36 8.79 -3.19
CA PHE A 40 -2.04 7.58 -3.94
C PHE A 40 -3.22 6.60 -3.96
N LEU A 41 -3.83 6.37 -2.79
CA LEU A 41 -4.98 5.47 -2.64
C LEU A 41 -6.24 5.99 -3.35
N SER A 42 -6.45 7.30 -3.38
CA SER A 42 -7.64 7.91 -4.01
C SER A 42 -7.53 8.10 -5.52
N THR A 43 -6.31 8.29 -6.05
CA THR A 43 -6.10 8.59 -7.47
C THR A 43 -6.03 7.31 -8.33
N ASN A 44 -5.68 6.18 -7.73
CA ASN A 44 -5.50 4.92 -8.44
C ASN A 44 -6.67 3.97 -8.19
N HIS A 45 -7.00 3.16 -9.20
CA HIS A 45 -8.02 2.12 -9.08
C HIS A 45 -7.38 0.79 -8.66
N PHE A 46 -7.55 0.42 -7.39
CA PHE A 46 -7.10 -0.86 -6.85
C PHE A 46 -8.26 -1.85 -6.87
N ASP A 47 -8.30 -2.70 -7.90
CA ASP A 47 -9.28 -3.77 -8.01
C ASP A 47 -8.58 -5.14 -8.02
N SER A 48 -9.36 -6.20 -7.82
CA SER A 48 -8.82 -7.56 -7.77
C SER A 48 -8.13 -7.97 -9.08
N LYS A 49 -8.54 -7.40 -10.22
CA LYS A 49 -7.98 -7.72 -11.54
C LYS A 49 -6.62 -7.06 -11.76
N SER A 50 -6.47 -5.80 -11.38
CA SER A 50 -5.22 -5.03 -11.45
C SER A 50 -4.19 -5.61 -10.48
N LEU A 51 -4.63 -6.01 -9.29
CA LEU A 51 -3.81 -6.75 -8.34
C LEU A 51 -3.36 -8.10 -8.92
N TRP A 52 -4.30 -8.92 -9.43
CA TRP A 52 -3.98 -10.24 -10.03
C TRP A 52 -2.95 -10.13 -11.16
N THR A 53 -3.13 -9.17 -12.06
CA THR A 53 -2.19 -8.93 -13.17
C THR A 53 -0.78 -8.63 -12.66
N SER A 54 -0.68 -7.93 -11.54
CA SER A 54 0.59 -7.53 -10.92
C SER A 54 1.27 -8.67 -10.15
N VAL A 55 0.50 -9.52 -9.45
CA VAL A 55 1.05 -10.64 -8.67
C VAL A 55 1.24 -11.91 -9.47
N LYS A 56 0.53 -12.10 -10.59
CA LYS A 56 0.59 -13.32 -11.41
C LYS A 56 2.03 -13.72 -11.82
N PRO A 57 2.94 -12.79 -12.20
CA PRO A 57 4.33 -13.16 -12.50
C PRO A 57 5.15 -13.65 -11.29
N LEU A 58 4.72 -13.34 -10.07
CA LEU A 58 5.40 -13.74 -8.82
C LEU A 58 5.01 -15.15 -8.38
N VAL A 59 3.86 -15.64 -8.85
CA VAL A 59 3.35 -17.00 -8.56
C VAL A 59 3.84 -17.93 -9.67
N ARG A 60 4.57 -18.99 -9.32
CA ARG A 60 5.09 -20.01 -10.26
C ARG A 60 4.17 -21.22 -10.30
#